data_AF-A0A327NI15-F1
#
_entry.id   AF-A0A327NI15-F1
#
_cell.length_a   1.000
_cell.length_b   1.000
_cell.length_c   1.000
_cell.angle_alpha   90.00
_cell.angle_beta   90.00
_cell.angle_gamma   90.00
#
_symmetry.space_group_name_H-M   'P 1'
#
loop_
_entity.id
_entity.type
_entity.pdbx_description
1 polymer ?
#
loop_
_entity_poly.entity_id
_entity_poly.type
_entity_poly.pdbx_seq_one_letter_code
_entity_poly.pdbx_strand_id
1 'polypeptide(L)' 'MRQPSYLSREQIAALSIDELGVEYEKAKRHFDTLLSYVETNNALKVPLQAQINAARIQYVLLRSREYSPVYFRHLKLAA' A
#
# COMPACT_ATOMS: atom_id res chain seq x y z
N MET A 1 -13.45 7.98 10.39
CA MET A 1 -12.21 8.11 9.60
C MET A 1 -12.51 7.69 8.17
N ARG A 2 -12.19 8.52 7.17
CA ARG A 2 -12.35 8.14 5.75
C ARG A 2 -11.27 7.10 5.45
N GLN A 3 -11.64 5.87 5.12
CA GLN A 3 -10.66 4.86 4.72
C GLN A 3 -9.98 5.34 3.41
N PRO A 4 -8.65 5.19 3.27
CA PRO A 4 -8.00 5.46 2.00
C PRO A 4 -8.56 4.53 0.94
N SER A 5 -8.93 5.09 -0.21
CA SER A 5 -9.34 4.28 -1.36
C SER A 5 -8.11 3.60 -1.95
N TYR A 6 -7.96 2.31 -1.68
CA TYR A 6 -6.92 1.49 -2.30
C TYR A 6 -7.23 1.28 -3.79
N LEU A 7 -6.21 1.41 -4.63
CA LEU A 7 -6.35 1.16 -6.07
C LEU A 7 -6.32 -0.35 -6.34
N SER A 8 -7.17 -0.80 -7.27
CA SER A 8 -7.09 -2.17 -7.78
C SER A 8 -5.79 -2.40 -8.56
N ARG A 9 -5.45 -3.66 -8.79
CA ARG A 9 -4.25 -4.02 -9.56
C ARG A 9 -4.30 -3.46 -10.99
N GLU A 10 -5.48 -3.48 -11.61
CA GLU A 10 -5.73 -2.94 -12.95
C GLU A 10 -5.54 -1.42 -12.96
N GLN A 11 -6.04 -0.73 -11.93
CA GLN A 11 -5.84 0.71 -11.77
C GLN A 11 -4.35 1.06 -11.63
N ILE A 12 -3.62 0.32 -10.78
CA ILE A 12 -2.17 0.50 -10.60
C ILE A 12 -1.40 0.22 -11.91
N ALA A 13 -1.83 -0.78 -12.69
CA ALA A 13 -1.19 -1.10 -13.96
C ALA A 13 -1.31 0.03 -14.98
N ALA A 14 -2.43 0.76 -14.94
CA ALA A 14 -2.79 1.84 -15.86
C ALA A 14 -2.19 3.21 -15.49
N LEU A 15 -1.60 3.36 -14.31
CA LEU A 15 -0.98 4.62 -13.89
C LEU A 15 0.18 5.00 -14.81
N SER A 16 0.28 6.29 -15.14
CA SER A 16 1.51 6.87 -15.69
C SER A 16 2.64 6.83 -14.66
N ILE A 17 3.89 7.05 -15.09
CA ILE A 17 5.05 7.03 -14.18
C ILE A 17 4.93 8.12 -13.10
N ASP A 18 4.46 9.32 -13.48
CA ASP A 18 4.30 10.43 -12.54
C ASP A 18 3.20 10.13 -11.49
N GLU A 19 2.06 9.63 -11.95
CA GLU A 19 0.97 9.22 -11.04
C GLU A 19 1.38 8.05 -10.15
N LEU A 20 2.14 7.10 -10.69
CA LEU A 20 2.66 5.96 -9.94
C LEU A 20 3.55 6.42 -8.78
N GLY A 21 4.45 7.39 -9.02
CA GLY A 21 5.29 7.96 -7.97
C GLY A 21 4.47 8.67 -6.89
N VAL A 22 3.45 9.44 -7.28
CA VAL A 22 2.55 10.13 -6.35
C VAL A 22 1.77 9.12 -5.48
N GLU A 23 1.18 8.10 -6.10
CA GLU A 23 0.40 7.09 -5.39
C GLU A 23 1.30 6.20 -4.50
N TYR A 24 2.52 5.90 -4.96
CA TYR A 24 3.54 5.22 -4.14
C TYR A 24 3.84 6.01 -2.86
N GLU A 25 4.13 7.30 -2.95
CA GLU A 25 4.44 8.15 -1.80
C GLU A 25 3.26 8.31 -0.83
N LYS A 26 2.03 8.32 -1.34
CA LYS A 26 0.81 8.31 -0.51
C LYS A 26 0.68 6.98 0.24
N ALA A 27 0.83 5.85 -0.45
CA ALA A 27 0.72 4.53 0.15
C ALA A 27 1.80 4.29 1.21
N LYS A 28 3.05 4.70 0.93
CA LYS A 28 4.16 4.66 1.89
C LYS A 28 3.85 5.45 3.15
N ARG A 29 3.46 6.72 3.01
CA ARG A 29 3.11 7.58 4.16
C ARG A 29 1.96 7.02 4.98
N HIS A 30 0.93 6.47 4.33
CA HIS A 30 -0.19 5.87 5.04
C HIS A 30 0.23 4.64 5.84
N PHE A 31 1.02 3.76 5.23
CA PHE A 31 1.56 2.58 5.92
C PHE A 31 2.44 2.97 7.11
N ASP A 32 3.38 3.89 6.93
CA ASP A 32 4.25 4.40 7.99
C ASP A 32 3.44 5.02 9.14
N THR A 33 2.36 5.75 8.84
CA THR A 33 1.46 6.34 9.84
C THR A 33 0.77 5.26 10.69
N LEU A 34 0.27 4.19 10.05
CA LEU A 34 -0.39 3.09 10.78
C LEU A 34 0.59 2.34 11.69
N LEU A 35 1.82 2.12 11.22
CA LEU A 35 2.87 1.52 12.04
C LEU A 35 3.22 2.40 13.23
N SER A 36 3.38 3.70 13.02
CA SER A 36 3.66 4.66 14.09
C SER A 36 2.58 4.70 15.17
N TYR A 37 1.30 4.55 14.80
CA TYR A 37 0.22 4.43 15.80
C TYR A 37 0.34 3.17 16.65
N VAL A 38 0.72 2.04 16.07
CA VAL A 38 0.93 0.79 16.81
C VAL A 38 2.18 0.86 17.68
N GLU A 39 3.24 1.50 17.20
CA GLU A 39 4.46 1.75 17.98
C GLU A 39 4.18 2.66 19.19
N THR A 40 3.35 3.69 19.00
CA THR A 40 2.95 4.61 20.08
C THR A 40 1.96 3.95 21.05
N ASN A 41 1.07 3.10 20.55
CA ASN A 41 0.08 2.40 21.35
C ASN A 41 -0.14 0.96 20.84
N ASN A 42 0.53 0.01 21.48
CA ASN A 42 0.47 -1.40 21.11
C ASN A 42 -0.95 -2.00 21.19
N ALA A 43 -1.87 -1.42 21.96
CA ALA A 43 -3.27 -1.86 21.98
C ALA A 43 -3.96 -1.65 20.62
N LEU A 44 -3.44 -0.76 19.77
CA LEU A 44 -3.95 -0.52 18.43
C LEU A 44 -3.53 -1.58 17.41
N LYS A 45 -2.63 -2.51 17.77
CA LYS A 45 -2.14 -3.55 16.85
C LYS A 45 -3.28 -4.38 16.26
N VAL A 46 -4.13 -4.95 17.11
CA VAL A 46 -5.28 -5.78 16.69
C VAL A 46 -6.31 -4.98 15.89
N PRO A 47 -6.83 -3.83 16.36
CA PRO A 47 -7.85 -3.09 15.62
C PRO A 47 -7.33 -2.49 14.30
N LEU A 48 -6.03 -2.21 14.18
CA LEU A 48 -5.43 -1.70 12.93
C LEU A 48 -4.84 -2.78 12.03
N GLN A 49 -4.76 -4.05 12.46
CA GLN A 49 -4.08 -5.12 11.72
C GLN A 49 -4.59 -5.26 10.27
N ALA A 50 -5.91 -5.20 10.06
CA ALA A 50 -6.51 -5.27 8.73
C ALA A 50 -6.12 -4.07 7.85
N GLN A 51 -6.09 -2.87 8.43
CA GLN A 51 -5.70 -1.64 7.72
C GLN A 51 -4.20 -1.66 7.38
N ILE A 52 -3.36 -2.12 8.30
CA ILE A 52 -1.92 -2.30 8.11
C ILE A 52 -1.65 -3.29 6.99
N ASN A 53 -2.36 -4.43 6.97
CA ASN A 53 -2.22 -5.42 5.90
C ASN A 53 -2.63 -4.85 4.54
N ALA A 54 -3.76 -4.15 4.46
CA ALA A 54 -4.21 -3.51 3.22
C ALA A 54 -3.21 -2.44 2.73
N ALA A 55 -2.75 -1.56 3.63
CA ALA A 55 -1.75 -0.54 3.31
C ALA A 55 -0.42 -1.15 2.85
N ARG A 56 0.03 -2.23 3.50
CA ARG A 56 1.23 -2.97 3.12
C ARG A 56 1.09 -3.56 1.71
N ILE A 57 -0.04 -4.20 1.41
CA ILE A 57 -0.33 -4.79 0.09
C ILE A 57 -0.27 -3.71 -0.98
N GLN A 58 -0.93 -2.57 -0.76
CA GLN A 58 -0.95 -1.45 -1.69
C GLN A 58 0.47 -0.92 -1.96
N TYR A 59 1.22 -0.67 -0.89
CA TYR A 59 2.61 -0.21 -0.98
C TYR A 59 3.49 -1.17 -1.77
N VAL A 60 3.39 -2.49 -1.51
CA VAL A 60 4.21 -3.50 -2.22
C VAL A 60 3.83 -3.60 -3.70
N LEU A 61 2.53 -3.49 -4.04
CA LEU A 61 2.07 -3.49 -5.43
C LEU A 61 2.63 -2.28 -6.20
N LEU A 62 2.49 -1.07 -5.65
CA LEU A 62 2.99 0.17 -6.26
C LEU A 62 4.51 0.13 -6.43
N ARG A 63 5.25 -0.25 -5.38
CA ARG A 63 6.72 -0.40 -5.42
C ARG A 63 7.16 -1.41 -6.47
N SER A 64 6.45 -2.53 -6.57
CA SER A 64 6.76 -3.57 -7.55
C SER A 64 6.51 -3.09 -8.98
N ARG A 65 5.45 -2.30 -9.21
CA ARG A 65 5.15 -1.69 -10.50
C ARG A 65 6.18 -0.65 -10.91
N GLU A 66 6.71 0.09 -9.94
CA GLU A 66 7.78 1.08 -10.12
C GLU A 66 9.10 0.40 -10.48
N TYR A 67 9.49 -0.65 -9.76
CA TYR A 67 10.75 -1.34 -9.97
C TYR A 67 10.77 -2.24 -11.22
N SER A 68 9.68 -2.97 -11.49
CA SER A 68 9.59 -3.84 -12.67
C SER A 68 8.14 -4.16 -13.07
N PRO A 69 7.67 -3.68 -14.23
CA PRO A 69 6.35 -4.02 -14.76
C PRO A 69 6.16 -5.51 -15.03
N VAL A 70 7.25 -6.24 -15.29
CA VAL A 70 7.22 -7.70 -15.51
C VAL A 70 6.97 -8.40 -14.17
N TYR A 71 7.75 -8.07 -13.14
CA TYR A 71 7.58 -8.65 -11.80
C TYR A 71 6.20 -8.32 -11.21
N PHE A 72 5.75 -7.08 -11.36
CA PHE A 72 4.42 -6.64 -10.96
C PHE A 72 3.30 -7.52 -11.54
N ARG A 73 3.40 -8.00 -12.79
CA ARG A 73 2.37 -8.87 -13.38
C ARG A 73 2.29 -10.25 -12.73
N HIS A 74 3.40 -10.76 -12.20
CA HIS A 74 3.49 -12.09 -11.60
C HIS A 74 3.40 -12.10 -10.08
N LEU A 75 3.41 -10.93 -9.44
CA LEU A 75 3.36 -10.81 -7.98
C LEU A 75 2.05 -11.40 -7.42
N LYS A 76 2.17 -12.45 -6.59
CA LYS A 76 1.05 -13.03 -5.83
C LYS A 76 1.20 -12.62 -4.37
N LEU A 77 0.30 -11.76 -3.89
CA LEU A 77 0.22 -11.39 -2.48
C LEU A 77 -0.86 -12.27 -1.83
N ALA A 78 -0.53 -12.96 -0.75
CA ALA A 78 -1.53 -13.65 0.06
C ALA A 78 -2.44 -12.61 0.73
N ALA A 79 -3.74 -12.78 0.58
CA ALA A 79 -4.78 -11.94 1.17
C ALA A 79 -4.97 -12.26 2.66
#